data_AF-A0A1B1BML0-F1
#
_entry.id   AF-A0A1B1BML0-F1
#
_cell.length_a   1.000
_cell.length_b   1.000
_cell.length_c   1.000
_cell.angle_alpha   90.00
_cell.angle_beta   90.00
_cell.angle_gamma   90.00
#
_symmetry.space_group_name_H-M   'P 1'
#
loop_
_entity.id
_entity.type
_entity.pdbx_description
1 polymer ?
#
loop_
_entity_poly.entity_id
_entity_poly.type
_entity_poly.pdbx_seq_one_letter_code
_entity_poly.pdbx_strand_id
1 'polypeptide(L)'
;MGRKIGTSDLGSVRPIFGMGDERDNPLLELAPVEPTAAQLIVRRRLTLAAAAGLILITGLVVTYATVGFVGDLVGDALYAVLIFLLVSFILVRMNSWRVAFIAILICASIELFQLTGLPVEIATVFPPARFVLGTAFDPLDLVAYIVGVLVAAGVTTWRRLD
;
A
#
# COMPACT_ATOMS: atom_id res chain seq x y z
N MET A 1 70.70 33.67 -55.94
CA MET A 1 70.63 35.15 -55.85
C MET A 1 69.22 35.51 -55.39
N GLY A 2 69.06 36.16 -54.23
CA GLY A 2 67.74 36.60 -53.74
C GLY A 2 67.41 36.20 -52.31
N ARG A 3 68.14 36.77 -51.34
CA ARG A 3 67.80 36.75 -49.91
C ARG A 3 66.69 37.77 -49.67
N LYS A 4 65.63 37.40 -48.94
CA LYS A 4 64.82 38.35 -48.17
C LYS A 4 64.66 37.82 -46.74
N ILE A 5 65.16 38.64 -45.82
CA ILE A 5 65.01 38.53 -44.36
C ILE A 5 63.92 39.55 -43.98
N GLY A 6 63.03 39.18 -43.06
CA GLY A 6 62.14 40.07 -42.31
C GLY A 6 61.35 39.22 -41.31
N THR A 7 61.83 39.02 -40.08
CA THR A 7 61.63 39.84 -38.86
C THR A 7 60.18 39.93 -38.38
N SER A 8 59.88 39.08 -37.38
CA SER A 8 59.16 39.34 -36.13
C SER A 8 57.78 40.03 -36.15
N ASP A 9 56.76 39.28 -35.71
CA ASP A 9 55.66 39.77 -34.86
C ASP A 9 55.06 38.57 -34.08
N LEU A 10 55.55 38.27 -32.87
CA LEU A 10 54.96 38.64 -31.57
C LEU A 10 53.43 38.46 -31.48
N GLY A 11 53.02 37.36 -30.83
CA GLY A 11 51.96 37.37 -29.83
C GLY A 11 50.53 37.66 -30.29
N SER A 12 49.85 36.67 -30.87
CA SER A 12 48.39 36.57 -30.74
C SER A 12 48.03 35.52 -29.69
N VAL A 13 48.31 35.84 -28.43
CA VAL A 13 47.66 35.17 -27.30
C VAL A 13 46.19 35.57 -27.37
N ARG A 14 45.34 34.67 -27.86
CA ARG A 14 43.89 34.83 -27.79
C ARG A 14 43.50 34.96 -26.32
N PRO A 15 42.63 35.90 -25.93
CA PRO A 15 42.09 35.92 -24.59
C PRO A 15 41.21 34.67 -24.42
N ILE A 16 41.65 33.75 -23.56
CA ILE A 16 40.77 32.76 -22.94
C ILE A 16 39.96 33.55 -21.91
N PHE A 17 38.88 34.16 -22.35
CA PHE A 17 37.98 34.93 -21.49
C PHE A 17 36.56 34.42 -21.73
N GLY A 18 36.00 33.78 -20.70
CA GLY A 18 34.60 33.34 -20.69
C GLY A 18 34.35 31.87 -20.31
N MET A 19 35.23 31.19 -19.58
CA MET A 19 34.80 30.03 -18.76
C MET A 19 34.29 30.58 -17.42
N GLY A 20 33.24 31.41 -17.49
CA GLY A 20 32.47 31.84 -16.34
C GLY A 20 31.55 30.69 -15.97
N ASP A 21 32.02 29.87 -15.05
CA ASP A 21 31.20 29.25 -14.00
C ASP A 21 29.78 28.82 -14.39
N GLU A 22 29.69 27.80 -15.24
CA GLU A 22 28.47 26.98 -15.37
C GLU A 22 28.56 25.71 -14.50
N ARG A 23 29.55 25.65 -13.60
CA ARG A 23 29.86 24.47 -12.77
C ARG A 23 29.33 24.60 -11.34
N ASP A 24 28.96 25.81 -10.92
CA ASP A 24 28.32 26.06 -9.63
C ASP A 24 26.88 26.52 -9.85
N ASN A 25 26.08 25.74 -10.58
CA ASN A 25 24.64 25.95 -10.63
C ASN A 25 23.96 25.03 -9.59
N PRO A 26 23.85 25.44 -8.31
CA PRO A 26 23.23 24.62 -7.26
C PRO A 26 21.77 24.27 -7.55
N LEU A 27 21.17 24.89 -8.57
CA LEU A 27 19.80 24.61 -9.00
C LEU A 27 19.69 23.46 -10.02
N LEU A 28 20.79 23.05 -10.67
CA LEU A 28 20.84 21.84 -11.54
C LEU A 28 21.02 20.55 -10.72
N GLU A 29 21.60 20.65 -9.52
CA GLU A 29 21.82 19.53 -8.59
C GLU A 29 20.65 19.31 -7.61
N LEU A 30 19.58 20.11 -7.75
CA LEU A 30 18.28 19.91 -7.10
C LEU A 30 17.29 19.16 -8.00
N ALA A 31 17.78 18.37 -8.96
CA ALA A 31 16.94 17.40 -9.63
C ALA A 31 16.26 16.51 -8.56
N PRO A 32 14.93 16.38 -8.55
CA PRO A 32 14.24 15.56 -7.55
C PRO A 32 14.87 14.17 -7.54
N VAL A 33 15.44 13.76 -6.41
CA VAL A 33 15.94 12.39 -6.26
C VAL A 33 14.72 11.47 -6.38
N GLU A 34 14.57 10.84 -7.54
CA GLU A 34 13.49 9.90 -7.79
C GLU A 34 13.53 8.82 -6.70
N PRO A 35 12.40 8.57 -6.02
CA PRO A 35 12.37 7.64 -4.90
C PRO A 35 12.79 6.25 -5.38
N THR A 36 13.73 5.62 -4.65
CA THR A 36 14.14 4.26 -4.98
C THR A 36 12.96 3.28 -4.84
N ALA A 37 13.00 2.17 -5.58
CA ALA A 37 11.95 1.14 -5.50
C ALA A 37 11.70 0.65 -4.05
N ALA A 38 12.73 0.62 -3.21
CA ALA A 38 12.62 0.30 -1.79
C ALA A 38 11.77 1.33 -1.03
N GLN A 39 11.98 2.63 -1.27
CA GLN A 39 11.20 3.70 -0.64
C GLN A 39 9.72 3.63 -1.05
N LEU A 40 9.41 3.35 -2.32
CA LEU A 40 8.04 3.18 -2.79
C LEU A 40 7.33 2.00 -2.10
N ILE A 41 8.03 0.87 -1.90
CA ILE A 41 7.51 -0.30 -1.18
C ILE A 41 7.23 0.05 0.29
N VAL A 42 8.17 0.72 0.96
CA VAL A 42 8.00 1.13 2.37
C VAL A 42 6.82 2.09 2.52
N ARG A 43 6.75 3.14 1.69
CA ARG A 43 5.62 4.08 1.68
C ARG A 43 4.29 3.35 1.50
N ARG A 44 4.22 2.44 0.53
CA ARG A 44 3.00 1.65 0.32
C ARG A 44 2.63 0.78 1.51
N ARG A 45 3.60 0.14 2.16
CA ARG A 45 3.36 -0.64 3.39
C ARG A 45 2.83 0.22 4.53
N LEU A 46 3.39 1.42 4.71
CA LEU A 46 2.90 2.36 5.72
C LEU A 46 1.47 2.81 5.43
N THR A 47 1.15 3.14 4.17
CA THR A 47 -0.22 3.50 3.78
C THR A 47 -1.21 2.36 4.04
N LEU A 48 -0.83 1.12 3.70
CA LEU A 48 -1.67 -0.06 3.97
C LEU A 48 -1.84 -0.32 5.46
N ALA A 49 -0.77 -0.18 6.25
CA ALA A 49 -0.84 -0.34 7.70
C ALA A 49 -1.71 0.73 8.37
N ALA A 50 -1.59 1.99 7.94
CA ALA A 50 -2.43 3.08 8.42
C ALA A 50 -3.90 2.87 8.07
N ALA A 51 -4.20 2.44 6.83
CA ALA A 51 -5.55 2.09 6.42
C ALA A 51 -6.11 0.91 7.22
N ALA A 52 -5.31 -0.14 7.45
CA ALA A 52 -5.71 -1.29 8.26
C ALA A 52 -6.01 -0.88 9.71
N GLY A 53 -5.18 -0.03 10.31
CA GLY A 53 -5.43 0.52 11.64
C GLY A 53 -6.73 1.32 11.71
N LEU A 54 -7.01 2.16 10.72
CA LEU A 54 -8.25 2.94 10.65
C LEU A 54 -9.48 2.03 10.52
N ILE A 55 -9.43 1.04 9.64
CA ILE A 55 -10.53 0.07 9.45
C ILE A 55 -10.74 -0.75 10.72
N LEU A 56 -9.67 -1.20 11.38
CA LEU A 56 -9.76 -1.93 12.65
C LEU A 56 -10.46 -1.10 13.73
N ILE A 57 -10.06 0.15 13.91
CA ILE A 57 -10.71 1.06 14.87
C ILE A 57 -12.19 1.27 14.49
N THR A 58 -12.46 1.49 13.20
CA THR A 58 -13.84 1.68 12.71
C THR A 58 -14.70 0.45 12.96
N GLY A 59 -14.19 -0.75 12.65
CA GLY A 59 -14.88 -2.02 12.90
C GLY A 59 -15.19 -2.21 14.37
N LEU A 60 -14.22 -1.96 15.26
CA LEU A 60 -14.45 -2.02 16.71
C LEU A 60 -15.53 -1.03 17.15
N VAL A 61 -15.50 0.22 16.65
CA VAL A 61 -16.55 1.21 16.95
C VAL A 61 -17.92 0.71 16.50
N VAL A 62 -18.04 0.16 15.29
CA VAL A 62 -19.31 -0.40 14.79
C VAL A 62 -19.79 -1.54 15.70
N THR A 63 -18.92 -2.50 16.03
CA THR A 63 -19.25 -3.63 16.91
C THR A 63 -19.73 -3.19 18.29
N TYR A 64 -19.21 -2.09 18.85
CA TYR A 64 -19.64 -1.61 20.17
C TYR A 64 -20.79 -0.60 20.14
N ALA A 65 -20.97 0.15 19.05
CA ALA A 65 -21.95 1.23 18.95
C ALA A 65 -23.25 0.82 18.26
N THR A 66 -23.25 -0.28 17.52
CA THR A 66 -24.41 -0.75 16.76
C THR A 66 -24.89 -2.10 17.26
N VAL A 67 -26.17 -2.37 17.11
CA VAL A 67 -26.79 -3.66 17.45
C VAL A 67 -27.72 -4.09 16.32
N GLY A 68 -27.73 -5.40 16.06
CA GLY A 68 -28.61 -6.03 15.09
C GLY A 68 -28.02 -6.10 13.69
N PHE A 69 -28.82 -6.69 12.79
CA PHE A 69 -28.43 -7.19 11.48
C PHE A 69 -27.55 -6.25 10.63
N VAL A 70 -27.86 -4.95 10.58
CA VAL A 70 -27.08 -4.01 9.78
C VAL A 70 -25.69 -3.77 10.37
N GLY A 71 -25.59 -3.73 11.70
CA GLY A 71 -24.32 -3.59 12.40
C GLY A 71 -23.41 -4.78 12.15
N ASP A 72 -23.98 -5.99 12.22
CA ASP A 72 -23.26 -7.25 11.96
C ASP A 72 -22.73 -7.26 10.52
N LEU A 73 -23.61 -7.04 9.53
CA LEU A 73 -23.23 -6.99 8.11
C LEU A 73 -22.13 -5.97 7.80
N VAL A 74 -22.21 -4.78 8.41
CA VAL A 74 -21.19 -3.73 8.23
C VAL A 74 -19.88 -4.12 8.93
N GLY A 75 -19.96 -4.70 10.12
CA GLY A 75 -18.81 -5.22 10.86
C GLY A 75 -18.05 -6.28 10.05
N ASP A 76 -18.77 -7.22 9.46
CA ASP A 76 -18.20 -8.32 8.68
C ASP A 76 -17.60 -7.84 7.35
N ALA A 77 -18.24 -6.88 6.69
CA ALA A 77 -17.67 -6.21 5.54
C ALA A 77 -16.36 -5.49 5.90
N LEU A 78 -16.32 -4.76 7.03
CA LEU A 78 -15.11 -4.08 7.51
C LEU A 78 -14.01 -5.07 7.91
N TYR A 79 -14.37 -6.20 8.52
CA TYR A 79 -13.44 -7.28 8.81
C TYR A 79 -12.80 -7.84 7.53
N ALA A 80 -13.60 -8.08 6.48
CA ALA A 80 -13.07 -8.58 5.22
C ALA A 80 -12.18 -7.54 4.50
N VAL A 81 -12.50 -6.25 4.60
CA VAL A 81 -11.61 -5.16 4.16
C VAL A 81 -10.29 -5.20 4.92
N LEU A 82 -10.31 -5.41 6.24
CA LEU A 82 -9.10 -5.55 7.05
C LEU A 82 -8.24 -6.73 6.58
N ILE A 83 -8.83 -7.91 6.37
CA ILE A 83 -8.11 -9.09 5.84
C ILE A 83 -7.50 -8.78 4.47
N PHE A 84 -8.23 -8.13 3.56
CA PHE A 84 -7.70 -7.70 2.27
C PHE A 84 -6.47 -6.78 2.41
N LEU A 85 -6.53 -5.81 3.33
CA LEU A 85 -5.42 -4.88 3.58
C LEU A 85 -4.19 -5.60 4.16
N LEU A 86 -4.39 -6.54 5.07
CA LEU A 86 -3.31 -7.36 5.65
C LEU A 86 -2.66 -8.25 4.60
N VAL A 87 -3.45 -8.92 3.76
CA VAL A 87 -2.91 -9.72 2.65
C VAL A 87 -2.18 -8.82 1.66
N SER A 88 -2.70 -7.62 1.36
CA SER A 88 -2.04 -6.64 0.49
C SER A 88 -0.71 -6.13 1.07
N PHE A 89 -0.64 -6.00 2.39
CA PHE A 89 0.57 -5.58 3.11
C PHE A 89 1.68 -6.65 3.02
N ILE A 90 1.31 -7.92 3.17
CA ILE A 90 2.23 -9.06 3.04
C ILE A 90 2.65 -9.24 1.58
N LEU A 91 1.66 -9.29 0.67
CA LEU A 91 1.81 -9.59 -0.75
C LEU A 91 1.80 -8.32 -1.61
N VAL A 92 2.60 -7.32 -1.23
CA VAL A 92 2.64 -6.00 -1.90
C VAL A 92 2.76 -6.09 -3.42
N ARG A 93 3.53 -7.03 -3.98
CA ARG A 93 3.72 -7.12 -5.45
C ARG A 93 2.56 -7.77 -6.20
N MET A 94 1.62 -8.37 -5.51
CA MET A 94 0.53 -9.11 -6.15
C MET A 94 -0.55 -8.15 -6.68
N ASN A 95 -1.26 -8.59 -7.71
CA ASN A 95 -2.39 -7.82 -8.24
C ASN A 95 -3.56 -7.83 -7.24
N SER A 96 -4.36 -6.76 -7.24
CA SER A 96 -5.42 -6.58 -6.26
C SER A 96 -6.50 -7.66 -6.35
N TRP A 97 -6.79 -8.19 -7.54
CA TRP A 97 -7.80 -9.25 -7.73
C TRP A 97 -7.40 -10.59 -7.15
N ARG A 98 -6.11 -10.97 -7.22
CA ARG A 98 -5.60 -12.18 -6.55
C ARG A 98 -5.61 -12.00 -5.05
N VAL A 99 -5.27 -10.80 -4.55
CA VAL A 99 -5.37 -10.50 -3.11
C VAL A 99 -6.83 -10.60 -2.66
N ALA A 100 -7.77 -10.07 -3.44
CA ALA A 100 -9.21 -10.18 -3.19
C ALA A 100 -9.66 -11.64 -3.07
N PHE A 101 -9.28 -12.47 -4.03
CA PHE A 101 -9.61 -13.89 -4.00
C PHE A 101 -9.05 -14.59 -2.75
N ILE A 102 -7.79 -14.32 -2.38
CA ILE A 102 -7.17 -14.87 -1.16
C ILE A 102 -7.92 -14.39 0.09
N ALA A 103 -8.26 -13.10 0.17
CA ALA A 103 -8.96 -12.54 1.31
C ALA A 103 -10.34 -13.19 1.51
N ILE A 104 -11.11 -13.35 0.43
CA ILE A 104 -12.42 -14.05 0.47
C ILE A 104 -12.24 -15.49 0.92
N LEU A 105 -11.24 -16.21 0.40
CA LEU A 105 -10.96 -17.58 0.83
C LEU A 105 -10.57 -17.68 2.30
N ILE A 106 -9.79 -16.75 2.82
CA ILE A 106 -9.43 -16.70 4.25
C ILE A 106 -10.70 -16.51 5.08
N CYS A 107 -11.53 -15.51 4.76
CA CYS A 107 -12.75 -15.25 5.52
C CYS A 107 -13.71 -16.45 5.45
N ALA A 108 -13.95 -17.00 4.26
CA ALA A 108 -14.80 -18.18 4.09
C ALA A 108 -14.25 -19.42 4.82
N SER A 109 -12.93 -19.59 4.90
CA SER A 109 -12.32 -20.69 5.66
C SER A 109 -12.53 -20.53 7.16
N ILE A 110 -12.43 -19.30 7.68
CA ILE A 110 -12.71 -18.99 9.09
C ILE A 110 -14.19 -19.24 9.40
N GLU A 111 -15.07 -18.79 8.51
CA GLU A 111 -16.53 -18.98 8.61
C GLU A 111 -16.89 -20.48 8.65
N LEU A 112 -16.36 -21.27 7.72
CA LEU A 112 -16.54 -22.72 7.70
C LEU A 112 -15.90 -23.41 8.91
N PHE A 113 -14.81 -22.88 9.45
CA PHE A 113 -14.17 -23.41 10.65
C PHE A 113 -15.08 -23.31 11.88
N GLN A 114 -16.01 -22.36 11.93
CA GLN A 114 -16.98 -22.25 13.02
C GLN A 114 -17.96 -23.43 13.07
N LEU A 115 -18.22 -24.11 11.96
CA LEU A 115 -19.03 -25.34 11.94
C LEU A 115 -18.43 -26.47 12.79
N THR A 116 -17.13 -26.39 13.13
CA THR A 116 -16.48 -27.36 14.01
C THR A 116 -16.72 -27.13 15.49
N GLY A 117 -17.21 -25.93 15.88
CA GLY A 117 -17.31 -25.51 17.29
C GLY A 117 -15.97 -25.14 17.95
N LEU A 118 -14.83 -25.46 17.34
CA LEU A 118 -13.50 -25.16 17.87
C LEU A 118 -13.23 -23.67 18.09
N PRO A 119 -13.69 -22.73 17.23
CA PRO A 119 -13.54 -21.30 17.51
C PRO A 119 -14.09 -20.86 18.86
N VAL A 120 -15.23 -21.42 19.27
CA VAL A 120 -15.85 -21.14 20.56
C VAL A 120 -14.97 -21.67 21.70
N GLU A 121 -14.48 -22.90 21.58
CA GLU A 121 -13.56 -23.48 22.57
C GLU A 121 -12.28 -22.64 22.71
N ILE A 122 -11.67 -22.25 21.60
CA ILE A 122 -10.48 -21.37 21.60
C ILE A 122 -10.80 -20.04 22.27
N ALA A 123 -11.96 -19.45 22.00
CA ALA A 123 -12.39 -18.20 22.62
C ALA A 123 -12.63 -18.31 24.12
N THR A 124 -12.97 -19.50 24.66
CA THR A 124 -13.07 -19.69 26.12
C THR A 124 -11.71 -19.61 26.81
N VAL A 125 -10.64 -20.08 26.16
CA VAL A 125 -9.27 -20.04 26.68
C VAL A 125 -8.59 -18.70 26.40
N PHE A 126 -8.86 -18.12 25.23
CA PHE A 126 -8.32 -16.85 24.78
C PHE A 126 -9.45 -15.95 24.23
N PRO A 127 -10.12 -15.16 25.10
CA PRO A 127 -11.28 -14.34 24.74
C PRO A 127 -11.11 -13.45 23.49
N PRO A 128 -9.93 -12.86 23.21
CA PRO A 128 -9.76 -12.06 22.00
C PRO A 128 -9.93 -12.85 20.68
N ALA A 129 -9.81 -14.19 20.70
CA ALA A 129 -9.97 -15.02 19.50
C ALA A 129 -11.34 -14.83 18.83
N ARG A 130 -12.39 -14.48 19.60
CA ARG A 130 -13.74 -14.25 19.06
C ARG A 130 -13.78 -13.15 18.00
N PHE A 131 -12.91 -12.15 18.07
CA PHE A 131 -12.86 -11.05 17.09
C PHE A 131 -12.18 -11.45 15.78
N VAL A 132 -11.40 -12.53 15.80
CA VAL A 132 -10.67 -13.02 14.62
C VAL A 132 -11.40 -14.21 14.00
N LEU A 133 -11.88 -15.13 14.83
CA LEU A 133 -12.48 -16.39 14.40
C LEU A 133 -14.00 -16.35 14.33
N GLY A 134 -14.66 -15.37 14.96
CA GLY A 134 -16.10 -15.36 15.17
C GLY A 134 -16.59 -16.50 16.07
N THR A 135 -17.91 -16.68 16.15
CA THR A 135 -18.53 -17.62 17.10
C THR A 135 -19.56 -18.56 16.48
N ALA A 136 -20.19 -18.17 15.38
CA ALA A 136 -21.26 -18.95 14.76
C ALA A 136 -21.32 -18.66 13.26
N PHE A 137 -21.52 -19.73 12.50
CA PHE A 137 -21.59 -19.66 11.05
C PHE A 137 -22.87 -18.96 10.58
N ASP A 138 -22.72 -17.94 9.74
CA ASP A 138 -23.81 -17.28 9.01
C ASP A 138 -23.50 -17.17 7.50
N PRO A 139 -24.32 -17.77 6.62
CA PRO A 139 -24.16 -17.64 5.18
C PRO A 139 -24.17 -16.19 4.66
N LEU A 140 -24.82 -15.26 5.36
CA LEU A 140 -24.87 -13.85 4.96
C LEU A 140 -23.51 -13.16 5.13
N ASP A 141 -22.67 -13.64 6.06
CA ASP A 141 -21.33 -13.12 6.28
C ASP A 141 -20.47 -13.33 5.03
N LEU A 142 -20.67 -14.44 4.31
CA LEU A 142 -20.01 -14.68 3.02
C LEU A 142 -20.33 -13.57 2.00
N VAL A 143 -21.57 -13.08 1.98
CA VAL A 143 -21.97 -11.97 1.11
C VAL A 143 -21.30 -10.67 1.56
N ALA A 144 -21.30 -10.39 2.86
CA ALA A 144 -20.63 -9.24 3.45
C ALA A 144 -19.13 -9.22 3.10
N TYR A 145 -18.47 -10.38 3.22
CA TYR A 145 -17.06 -10.56 2.91
C TYR A 145 -16.76 -10.28 1.44
N ILE A 146 -17.57 -10.83 0.53
CA ILE A 146 -17.42 -10.58 -0.91
C ILE A 146 -17.57 -9.09 -1.19
N VAL A 147 -18.64 -8.45 -0.68
CA VAL A 147 -18.90 -7.02 -0.91
C VAL A 147 -17.76 -6.16 -0.37
N GLY A 148 -17.34 -6.37 0.88
CA GLY A 148 -16.26 -5.61 1.50
C GLY A 148 -14.95 -5.73 0.72
N VAL A 149 -14.57 -6.95 0.33
CA VAL A 149 -13.35 -7.18 -0.46
C VAL A 149 -13.42 -6.55 -1.84
N LEU A 150 -14.56 -6.66 -2.54
CA LEU A 150 -14.73 -6.05 -3.86
C LEU A 150 -14.63 -4.52 -3.81
N VAL A 151 -15.20 -3.89 -2.78
CA VAL A 151 -15.06 -2.45 -2.56
C VAL A 151 -13.58 -2.08 -2.34
N ALA A 152 -12.87 -2.80 -1.47
CA ALA A 152 -11.45 -2.53 -1.21
C ALA A 152 -10.56 -2.74 -2.45
N ALA A 153 -10.83 -3.80 -3.22
CA ALA A 153 -10.13 -4.10 -4.47
C ALA A 153 -10.41 -3.03 -5.53
N GLY A 154 -11.66 -2.57 -5.64
CA GLY A 154 -12.08 -1.47 -6.51
C GLY A 154 -11.35 -0.17 -6.20
N VAL A 155 -11.35 0.26 -4.93
CA VAL A 155 -10.63 1.46 -4.46
C VAL A 155 -9.13 1.36 -4.73
N THR A 156 -8.53 0.19 -4.49
CA THR A 156 -7.09 -0.02 -4.72
C THR A 156 -6.76 0.02 -6.22
N THR A 157 -7.65 -0.48 -7.06
CA THR A 157 -7.47 -0.51 -8.52
C THR A 157 -7.65 0.89 -9.11
N TRP A 158 -8.67 1.63 -8.64
CA TRP A 158 -8.89 3.04 -8.99
C TRP A 158 -7.62 3.87 -8.76
N ARG A 159 -7.00 3.76 -7.58
CA ARG A 159 -5.75 4.48 -7.24
C ARG A 159 -4.52 4.14 -8.11
N ARG A 160 -4.60 3.12 -8.98
CA ARG A 160 -3.53 2.80 -9.93
C ARG A 160 -3.77 3.39 -11.31
N LEU A 161 -4.98 3.87 -11.59
CA LEU A 161 -5.36 4.48 -12.86
C LEU A 161 -5.06 5.98 -12.88
N ASP A 162 -4.97 6.61 -11.70
CA ASP A 162 -4.52 7.99 -11.48
C ASP A 162 -2.99 8.08 -11.40
#